data_AF-A0A538AFF1-F1
#
_entry.id   AF-A0A538AFF1-F1
#
_cell.length_a   1.000
_cell.length_b   1.000
_cell.length_c   1.000
_cell.angle_alpha   90.00
_cell.angle_beta   90.00
_cell.angle_gamma   90.00
#
_symmetry.space_group_name_H-M   'P 1'
#
loop_
_entity.id
_entity.type
_entity.pdbx_description
1 polymer ?
#
loop_
_entity_poly.entity_id
_entity_poly.type
_entity_poly.pdbx_seq_one_letter_code
_entity_poly.pdbx_strand_id
1 'polypeptide(L)'
;MAGDNDNSLLDAVERIGLAALGAAALTAERADALADELAAKGGMRRDEARELIEQATHRWRGEAVRVGERAGAGLEGLFQQLGLVTRAELEELELRVAQLEHRLRLLEDPKETLQQSVAKSPKSPN
;
A
#
# COMPACT_ATOMS: atom_id res chain seq x y z
N MET A 1 22.64 4.68 -29.39
CA MET A 1 21.65 5.54 -28.71
C MET A 1 21.39 4.89 -27.34
N ALA A 2 22.05 5.34 -26.28
CA ALA A 2 22.00 4.67 -24.96
C ALA A 2 22.18 5.66 -23.78
N GLY A 3 21.77 6.92 -23.95
CA GLY A 3 21.96 7.98 -22.93
C GLY A 3 20.69 8.73 -22.51
N ASP A 4 19.51 8.33 -23.02
CA ASP A 4 18.25 9.07 -22.79
C ASP A 4 17.42 8.51 -21.62
N ASN A 5 17.67 7.25 -21.22
CA ASN A 5 16.86 6.57 -20.20
C ASN A 5 17.17 7.02 -18.76
N ASP A 6 18.43 7.29 -18.43
CA ASP A 6 18.84 7.61 -17.04
C ASP A 6 18.25 8.93 -16.56
N ASN A 7 18.07 9.91 -17.46
CA ASN A 7 17.49 11.21 -17.10
C ASN A 7 15.95 11.14 -17.00
N SER A 8 15.31 10.21 -17.72
CA SER A 8 13.84 10.08 -17.71
C SER A 8 13.28 9.57 -16.39
N LEU A 9 14.00 8.67 -15.71
CA LEU A 9 13.58 8.10 -14.43
C LEU A 9 13.69 9.12 -13.30
N LEU A 10 14.80 9.88 -13.29
CA LEU A 10 14.99 10.98 -12.35
C LEU A 10 13.95 12.08 -12.54
N ASP A 11 13.67 12.49 -13.78
CA ASP A 11 12.63 13.47 -14.10
C ASP A 11 11.21 12.97 -13.71
N ALA A 12 10.93 11.67 -13.90
CA ALA A 12 9.67 11.07 -13.43
C ALA A 12 9.54 11.11 -11.89
N VAL A 13 10.62 10.78 -11.16
CA VAL A 13 10.64 10.85 -9.69
C VAL A 13 10.49 12.28 -9.20
N GLU A 14 11.17 13.24 -9.83
CA GLU A 14 11.07 14.65 -9.49
C GLU A 14 9.64 15.18 -9.70
N ARG A 15 9.00 14.83 -10.82
CA ARG A 15 7.61 15.19 -11.08
C ARG A 15 6.64 14.58 -10.08
N ILE A 16 6.84 13.32 -9.68
CA ILE A 16 6.04 12.67 -8.64
C ILE A 16 6.24 13.37 -7.29
N GLY A 17 7.48 13.73 -6.95
CA GLY A 17 7.81 14.46 -5.72
C GLY A 17 7.16 15.84 -5.68
N LEU A 18 7.24 16.60 -6.77
CA LEU A 18 6.60 17.91 -6.91
C LEU A 18 5.07 17.80 -6.86
N ALA A 19 4.49 16.77 -7.48
CA ALA A 19 3.06 16.51 -7.40
C ALA A 19 2.61 16.16 -5.96
N ALA A 20 3.40 15.36 -5.23
CA ALA A 20 3.13 15.04 -3.83
C ALA A 20 3.23 16.27 -2.93
N LEU A 21 4.23 17.15 -3.16
CA LEU A 21 4.34 18.43 -2.46
C LEU A 21 3.19 19.37 -2.80
N GLY A 22 2.73 19.41 -4.05
CA GLY A 22 1.53 20.17 -4.46
C GLY A 22 0.25 19.64 -3.80
N ALA A 23 0.10 18.33 -3.71
CA ALA A 23 -1.02 17.68 -3.01
C ALA A 23 -0.97 17.95 -1.50
N ALA A 24 0.22 17.95 -0.88
CA ALA A 24 0.41 18.29 0.52
C ALA A 24 0.22 19.79 0.79
N ALA A 25 0.54 20.68 -0.16
CA ALA A 25 0.29 22.11 -0.04
C ALA A 25 -1.22 22.45 -0.14
N LEU A 26 -2.03 21.58 -0.73
CA LEU A 26 -3.49 21.72 -0.85
C LEU A 26 -4.24 21.30 0.43
N THR A 27 -3.70 21.63 1.61
CA THR A 27 -4.38 21.38 2.89
C THR A 27 -5.65 22.23 3.03
N ALA A 28 -6.51 21.88 4.00
CA ALA A 28 -7.79 22.57 4.23
C ALA A 28 -7.64 24.11 4.34
N GLU A 29 -6.58 24.60 4.99
CA GLU A 29 -6.25 26.03 5.07
C GLU A 29 -6.07 26.70 3.70
N ARG A 30 -5.44 25.97 2.76
CA ARG A 30 -5.19 26.48 1.40
C ARG A 30 -6.40 26.32 0.50
N ALA A 31 -7.30 25.38 0.80
CA ALA A 31 -8.58 25.26 0.12
C ALA A 31 -9.48 26.49 0.36
N ASP A 32 -9.51 27.02 1.59
CA ASP A 32 -10.28 28.23 1.90
C ASP A 32 -9.70 29.47 1.19
N ALA A 33 -8.37 29.59 1.11
CA ALA A 33 -7.71 30.66 0.35
C ALA A 33 -7.99 30.59 -1.16
N LEU A 34 -8.03 29.37 -1.71
CA LEU A 34 -8.41 29.15 -3.12
C LEU A 34 -9.89 29.50 -3.36
N ALA A 35 -10.77 29.20 -2.40
CA ALA A 35 -12.18 29.59 -2.48
C ALA A 35 -12.33 31.13 -2.52
N ASP A 36 -11.54 31.85 -1.72
CA ASP A 36 -11.52 33.31 -1.71
C ASP A 36 -11.05 33.89 -3.05
N GLU A 37 -9.98 33.33 -3.63
CA GLU A 37 -9.49 33.75 -4.94
C GLU A 37 -10.49 33.47 -6.07
N LEU A 38 -11.15 32.31 -6.04
CA LEU A 38 -12.14 31.92 -7.04
C LEU A 38 -13.41 32.77 -6.93
N ALA A 39 -13.84 33.11 -5.72
CA ALA A 39 -14.93 34.05 -5.49
C ALA A 39 -14.58 35.45 -6.01
N ALA A 40 -13.38 35.94 -5.69
CA ALA A 40 -12.91 37.26 -6.12
C ALA A 40 -12.75 37.38 -7.64
N LYS A 41 -12.22 36.34 -8.31
CA LYS A 41 -11.97 36.35 -9.77
C LYS A 41 -13.19 35.93 -10.59
N GLY A 42 -14.05 35.07 -10.05
CA GLY A 42 -15.20 34.50 -10.75
C GLY A 42 -16.52 35.24 -10.51
N GLY A 43 -16.55 36.21 -9.60
CA GLY A 43 -17.79 36.91 -9.22
C GLY A 43 -18.82 36.02 -8.52
N MET A 44 -18.41 34.83 -8.07
CA MET A 44 -19.24 33.87 -7.34
C MET A 44 -19.14 34.11 -5.83
N ARG A 45 -20.12 33.60 -5.08
CA ARG A 45 -20.05 33.68 -3.62
C ARG A 45 -18.96 32.74 -3.09
N ARG A 46 -18.30 33.13 -2.00
CA ARG A 46 -17.31 32.28 -1.30
C ARG A 46 -17.87 30.90 -0.98
N ASP A 47 -19.13 30.84 -0.55
CA ASP A 47 -19.82 29.59 -0.20
C ASP A 47 -19.94 28.66 -1.42
N GLU A 48 -20.29 29.20 -2.60
CA GLU A 48 -20.36 28.43 -3.86
C GLU A 48 -18.97 27.95 -4.30
N ALA A 49 -17.95 28.82 -4.21
CA ALA A 49 -16.58 28.43 -4.55
C ALA A 49 -16.08 27.28 -3.67
N ARG A 50 -16.39 27.34 -2.38
CA ARG A 50 -16.03 26.30 -1.40
C ARG A 50 -16.73 24.98 -1.70
N GLU A 51 -18.02 25.03 -2.03
CA GLU A 51 -18.79 23.83 -2.39
C GLU A 51 -18.25 23.18 -3.68
N LEU A 52 -17.86 23.98 -4.68
CA LEU A 52 -17.24 23.47 -5.90
C LEU A 52 -15.90 22.78 -5.64
N ILE A 53 -15.04 23.38 -4.80
CA ILE A 53 -13.77 22.78 -4.38
C ILE A 53 -14.05 21.46 -3.65
N GLU A 54 -14.98 21.45 -2.71
CA GLU A 54 -15.30 20.26 -1.92
C GLU A 54 -15.81 19.11 -2.81
N GLN A 55 -16.71 19.41 -3.76
CA GLN A 55 -17.18 18.43 -4.74
C GLN A 55 -16.07 17.93 -5.68
N ALA A 56 -15.13 18.79 -6.06
CA ALA A 56 -13.97 18.40 -6.87
C ALA A 56 -13.01 17.49 -6.08
N THR A 57 -12.70 17.84 -4.83
CA THR A 57 -11.86 17.05 -3.93
C THR A 57 -12.50 15.69 -3.63
N HIS A 58 -13.80 15.65 -3.36
CA HIS A 58 -14.52 14.40 -3.11
C HIS A 58 -14.45 13.45 -4.31
N ARG A 59 -14.71 13.99 -5.51
CA ARG A 59 -14.59 13.21 -6.77
C ARG A 59 -13.16 12.74 -7.00
N TRP A 60 -12.17 13.60 -6.80
CA TRP A 60 -10.77 13.27 -6.96
C TRP A 60 -10.31 12.19 -5.98
N ARG A 61 -10.69 12.26 -4.70
CA ARG A 61 -10.39 11.22 -3.70
C ARG A 61 -10.93 9.86 -4.12
N GLY A 62 -12.16 9.81 -4.62
CA GLY A 62 -12.76 8.57 -5.12
C GLY A 62 -12.08 7.98 -6.36
N GLU A 63 -11.48 8.82 -7.22
CA GLU A 63 -10.68 8.36 -8.36
C GLU A 63 -9.27 7.95 -7.92
N ALA A 64 -8.64 8.70 -7.01
CA ALA A 64 -7.32 8.43 -6.47
C ALA A 64 -7.24 7.06 -5.78
N VAL A 65 -8.28 6.66 -5.04
CA VAL A 65 -8.37 5.31 -4.45
C VAL A 65 -8.37 4.23 -5.54
N ARG A 66 -9.21 4.36 -6.56
CA ARG A 66 -9.30 3.40 -7.68
C ARG A 66 -8.03 3.34 -8.52
N VAL A 67 -7.34 4.46 -8.68
CA VAL A 67 -6.03 4.51 -9.35
C VAL A 67 -4.96 3.86 -8.49
N GLY A 68 -4.97 4.11 -7.17
CA GLY A 68 -4.05 3.49 -6.21
C GLY A 68 -4.15 1.96 -6.20
N GLU A 69 -5.37 1.41 -6.21
CA GLU A 69 -5.60 -0.03 -6.31
C GLU A 69 -5.04 -0.63 -7.60
N ARG A 70 -5.29 0.02 -8.76
CA ARG A 70 -4.72 -0.43 -10.04
C ARG A 70 -3.21 -0.31 -10.09
N ALA A 71 -2.66 0.76 -9.51
CA ALA A 71 -1.21 0.96 -9.43
C ALA A 71 -0.56 -0.12 -8.56
N GLY A 72 -1.17 -0.50 -7.43
CA GLY A 72 -0.69 -1.59 -6.58
C GLY A 72 -0.59 -2.91 -7.34
N ALA A 73 -1.66 -3.30 -8.04
CA ALA A 73 -1.65 -4.53 -8.86
C ALA A 73 -0.62 -4.48 -10.00
N GLY A 74 -0.41 -3.31 -10.62
CA GLY A 74 0.61 -3.12 -11.65
C GLY A 74 2.04 -3.23 -11.09
N LEU A 75 2.30 -2.67 -9.91
CA LEU A 75 3.59 -2.73 -9.24
C LEU A 75 3.96 -4.16 -8.82
N GLU A 76 3.00 -4.93 -8.33
CA GLU A 76 3.20 -6.34 -7.99
C GLU A 76 3.62 -7.17 -9.22
N GLY A 77 2.95 -6.95 -10.37
CA GLY A 77 3.34 -7.58 -11.63
C GLY A 77 4.73 -7.16 -12.12
N LEU A 78 5.13 -5.91 -11.92
CA LEU A 78 6.47 -5.41 -12.25
C LEU A 78 7.54 -6.03 -11.34
N PHE A 79 7.28 -6.17 -10.03
CA PHE A 79 8.22 -6.81 -9.12
C PHE A 79 8.48 -8.26 -9.52
N GLN A 80 7.44 -9.02 -9.88
CA GLN A 80 7.59 -10.39 -10.38
C GLN A 80 8.42 -10.44 -11.68
N GLN A 81 8.20 -9.51 -12.62
CA GLN A 81 8.98 -9.44 -13.86
C GLN A 81 10.46 -9.11 -13.62
N LEU A 82 10.75 -8.29 -12.60
CA LEU A 82 12.10 -7.93 -12.21
C LEU A 82 12.76 -8.96 -11.27
N GLY A 83 12.04 -10.02 -10.89
CA GLY A 83 12.51 -11.04 -9.96
C GLY A 83 12.64 -10.53 -8.51
N LEU A 84 11.93 -9.46 -8.16
CA LEU A 84 11.90 -8.89 -6.82
C LEU A 84 10.76 -9.56 -6.03
N VAL A 85 11.09 -10.02 -4.81
CA VAL A 85 10.13 -10.57 -3.86
C VAL A 85 9.80 -9.51 -2.81
N THR A 86 8.53 -9.42 -2.43
CA THR A 86 8.12 -8.54 -1.33
C THR A 86 8.50 -9.17 0.01
N ARG A 87 8.61 -8.33 1.04
CA ARG A 87 8.89 -8.80 2.40
C ARG A 87 7.79 -9.73 2.93
N ALA A 88 6.53 -9.44 2.62
CA ALA A 88 5.41 -10.27 3.06
C ALA A 88 5.46 -11.69 2.47
N GLU A 89 5.78 -11.80 1.19
CA GLU A 89 5.97 -13.09 0.52
C GLU A 89 7.15 -13.88 1.12
N LEU A 90 8.24 -13.20 1.48
CA LEU A 90 9.37 -13.83 2.17
C LEU A 90 8.98 -14.37 3.56
N GLU A 91 8.29 -13.56 4.37
CA GLU A 91 7.83 -13.96 5.71
C GLU A 91 6.84 -15.14 5.64
N GLU A 92 5.96 -15.16 4.63
CA GLU A 92 5.08 -16.29 4.38
C GLU A 92 5.87 -17.56 4.01
N LEU A 93 6.90 -17.43 3.18
CA LEU A 93 7.73 -18.56 2.79
C LEU A 93 8.53 -19.10 3.99
N GLU A 94 9.09 -18.24 4.82
CA GLU A 94 9.77 -18.61 6.06
C GLU A 94 8.86 -19.40 7.01
N LEU A 95 7.61 -18.95 7.18
CA LEU A 95 6.63 -19.67 7.99
C LEU A 95 6.32 -21.06 7.43
N ARG A 96 6.14 -21.16 6.11
CA ARG A 96 5.87 -22.45 5.44
C ARG A 96 7.06 -23.41 5.59
N VAL A 97 8.29 -22.92 5.48
CA VAL A 97 9.51 -23.71 5.69
C VAL A 97 9.58 -24.22 7.13
N ALA A 98 9.36 -23.34 8.12
CA ALA A 98 9.37 -23.73 9.53
C ALA A 98 8.33 -24.83 9.85
N GLN A 99 7.14 -24.76 9.24
CA GLN A 99 6.12 -25.81 9.37
C GLN A 99 6.55 -27.13 8.74
N LEU A 100 7.20 -27.09 7.58
CA LEU A 100 7.72 -28.29 6.91
C LEU A 100 8.83 -28.95 7.74
N GLU A 101 9.77 -28.16 8.25
CA GLU A 101 10.84 -28.65 9.13
C GLU A 101 10.28 -29.29 10.41
N HIS A 102 9.28 -28.67 11.03
CA HIS A 102 8.62 -29.24 12.20
C HIS A 102 7.96 -30.59 11.89
N ARG A 103 7.24 -30.69 10.77
CA ARG A 103 6.61 -31.94 10.34
C ARG A 103 7.65 -33.02 10.01
N LEU A 104 8.75 -32.64 9.37
CA LEU A 104 9.83 -33.57 9.03
C LEU A 104 10.45 -34.14 10.31
N ARG A 105 10.71 -33.30 11.32
CA ARG A 105 11.22 -33.74 12.62
C ARG A 105 10.29 -34.75 13.31
N LEU A 106 8.98 -34.54 13.26
CA LEU A 106 8.00 -35.48 13.84
C LEU A 106 8.01 -36.86 13.15
N LEU A 107 8.36 -36.90 11.87
CA LEU A 107 8.47 -38.14 11.08
C LEU A 107 9.81 -38.84 11.32
N GLU A 108 10.88 -38.08 11.46
CA GLU A 108 12.24 -38.60 11.67
C GLU A 108 12.48 -39.08 13.10
N ASP A 109 11.77 -38.53 14.10
CA ASP A 109 11.96 -38.85 15.51
C ASP A 109 10.69 -39.43 16.19
N PRO A 110 10.36 -40.72 15.95
CA PRO A 110 9.13 -41.36 16.45
C PRO A 110 8.98 -41.42 17.98
N LYS A 111 10.01 -41.03 18.75
CA LYS A 111 9.95 -40.96 20.22
C LYS A 111 9.27 -39.70 20.74
N GLU A 112 9.29 -38.58 20.02
CA GLU A 112 8.59 -37.34 20.42
C GLU A 112 7.06 -37.44 20.21
N THR A 113 6.63 -38.16 19.16
CA THR A 113 5.21 -38.37 18.81
C THR A 113 4.43 -39.13 19.88
N LEU A 114 5.09 -40.06 20.59
CA LEU A 114 4.48 -40.81 21.69
C LEU A 114 4.40 -40.01 23.00
N GLN A 115 5.34 -39.10 23.26
CA GLN A 115 5.32 -38.29 24.50
C GLN A 115 4.28 -37.16 24.43
N GLN A 116 4.08 -36.57 23.25
CA GLN A 116 3.06 -35.52 23.07
C GLN A 116 1.62 -36.05 23.10
N SER A 117 1.37 -37.30 22.70
CA SER A 117 0.03 -37.91 22.81
C SER A 117 -0.32 -38.27 24.26
N VAL A 118 0.67 -38.68 25.07
CA VAL A 118 0.51 -38.97 26.50
C VAL A 118 0.32 -37.68 27.32
N ALA A 119 1.04 -36.61 26.99
CA ALA A 119 0.95 -35.33 27.70
C ALA A 119 -0.38 -34.56 27.46
N LYS A 120 -1.12 -34.88 26.39
CA LYS A 120 -2.40 -34.23 26.04
C LYS A 120 -3.65 -35.00 26.47
N SER A 121 -3.55 -36.12 27.18
CA SER A 121 -4.73 -36.81 27.69
C SER A 121 -5.32 -36.04 28.90
N PRO A 122 -6.52 -35.45 28.79
CA PRO A 122 -7.13 -34.77 29.92
C PRO A 122 -7.56 -35.82 30.95
N LYS A 123 -7.08 -35.66 32.18
CA LYS A 123 -7.45 -36.46 33.34
C LYS A 123 -8.98 -36.42 33.49
N SER A 124 -9.66 -37.53 33.23
CA SER A 124 -11.09 -37.66 33.44
C SER A 124 -11.40 -37.56 34.94
N PRO A 125 -12.27 -36.64 35.39
CA PRO A 125 -12.69 -36.59 36.78
C PRO A 125 -13.70 -37.72 37.05
N ASN A 126 -13.50 -38.42 38.17
CA ASN A 126 -14.45 -39.37 38.75
C ASN A 126 -15.71 -38.65 39.26
#